data_AF-A0A4P9W550-F1
#
_entry.id   AF-A0A4P9W550-F1
#
_cell.length_a   1.000
_cell.length_b   1.000
_cell.length_c   1.000
_cell.angle_alpha   90.00
_cell.angle_beta   90.00
_cell.angle_gamma   90.00
#
_symmetry.space_group_name_H-M   'P 1'
#
loop_
_entity.id
_entity.type
_entity.pdbx_description
1 polymer ?
#
loop_
_entity_poly.entity_id
_entity_poly.type
_entity_poly.pdbx_seq_one_letter_code
_entity_poly.pdbx_strand_id
1 'polypeptide(L)'
;MKKAYENLAALINRLGYGNTMILLLWFDLLIRTEGDSHPEQGILYLPAGNPKAFLYNNYLDHYNQVNTVPATQFYHMWDTHYWRVEIKRLSNFSMCNMCTEIKSCMADKHL
;
A
#
# COMPACT_ATOMS: atom_id res chain seq x y z
N MET A 1 -11.24 -0.51 -8.22
CA MET A 1 -10.56 -1.06 -7.03
C MET A 1 -11.43 -1.10 -5.78
N LYS A 2 -12.06 0.01 -5.35
CA LYS A 2 -12.89 0.09 -4.12
C LYS A 2 -13.90 -1.06 -3.92
N LYS A 3 -14.67 -1.41 -4.97
CA LYS A 3 -15.65 -2.51 -4.97
C LYS A 3 -15.08 -3.90 -4.66
N ALA A 4 -13.82 -4.17 -5.04
CA ALA A 4 -13.20 -5.48 -4.79
C ALA A 4 -12.86 -5.66 -3.31
N TYR A 5 -12.42 -4.58 -2.65
CA TYR A 5 -12.09 -4.56 -1.23
C TYR A 5 -13.33 -4.63 -0.33
N GLU A 6 -14.43 -3.96 -0.71
CA GLU A 6 -15.71 -4.00 -0.01
C GLU A 6 -16.31 -5.43 0.05
N ASN A 7 -16.21 -6.17 -1.06
CA ASN A 7 -16.69 -7.57 -1.12
C ASN A 7 -15.83 -8.52 -0.29
N LEU A 8 -14.51 -8.30 -0.25
CA LEU A 8 -13.59 -9.10 0.56
C LEU A 8 -13.85 -8.88 2.06
N ALA A 9 -14.02 -7.62 2.48
CA ALA A 9 -14.32 -7.26 3.86
C ALA A 9 -15.62 -7.90 4.37
N ALA A 10 -16.68 -7.87 3.55
CA ALA A 10 -17.97 -8.49 3.87
C ALA A 10 -17.87 -10.02 3.94
N LEU A 11 -17.08 -10.65 3.07
CA LEU A 11 -16.85 -12.09 3.08
C LEU A 11 -16.07 -12.53 4.34
N ILE A 12 -15.01 -11.80 4.70
CA ILE A 12 -14.17 -12.16 5.85
C ILE A 12 -14.94 -12.00 7.17
N ASN A 13 -15.77 -10.96 7.31
CA ASN A 13 -16.67 -10.80 8.46
C ASN A 13 -17.70 -11.95 8.54
N ARG A 14 -18.23 -12.42 7.41
CA ARG A 14 -19.15 -13.58 7.37
C ARG A 14 -18.48 -14.90 7.76
N LEU A 15 -17.18 -15.04 7.53
CA LEU A 15 -16.41 -16.24 7.83
C LEU A 15 -15.89 -16.27 9.28
N GLY A 16 -16.17 -15.24 10.09
CA GLY A 16 -15.85 -15.23 11.52
C GLY A 16 -14.36 -15.07 11.85
N TYR A 17 -13.58 -14.53 10.91
CA TYR A 17 -12.16 -14.29 11.15
C TYR A 17 -11.93 -13.08 12.06
N GLY A 18 -10.98 -13.18 12.98
CA GLY A 18 -10.63 -12.09 13.89
C GLY A 18 -10.07 -10.86 13.16
N ASN A 19 -10.27 -9.67 13.73
CA ASN A 19 -9.87 -8.38 13.15
C ASN A 19 -8.39 -8.32 12.73
N THR A 20 -7.49 -9.01 13.45
CA THR A 20 -6.06 -9.11 13.10
C THR A 20 -5.82 -9.88 11.80
N MET A 21 -6.61 -10.92 11.51
CA MET A 21 -6.48 -11.70 10.28
C MET A 21 -6.99 -10.91 9.07
N ILE A 22 -8.06 -10.14 9.25
CA ILE A 22 -8.55 -9.16 8.26
C ILE A 22 -7.43 -8.17 7.91
N LEU A 23 -6.78 -7.62 8.93
CA LEU A 23 -5.69 -6.65 8.77
C LEU A 23 -4.52 -7.26 7.96
N LEU A 24 -4.07 -8.47 8.33
CA LEU A 24 -2.99 -9.17 7.62
C LEU A 24 -3.34 -9.43 6.15
N LEU A 25 -4.54 -9.94 5.86
CA LEU A 25 -4.96 -10.20 4.49
C LEU A 25 -5.03 -8.93 3.64
N TRP A 26 -5.53 -7.84 4.22
CA TRP A 26 -5.61 -6.56 3.53
C TRP A 26 -4.23 -6.02 3.18
N PHE A 27 -3.29 -6.08 4.13
CA PHE A 27 -1.92 -5.61 3.91
C PHE A 27 -1.12 -6.53 2.98
N ASP A 28 -1.28 -7.84 3.07
CA ASP A 28 -0.68 -8.79 2.13
C ASP A 28 -1.12 -8.49 0.69
N LEU A 29 -2.42 -8.21 0.49
CA LEU A 29 -2.93 -7.88 -0.83
C LEU A 29 -2.35 -6.55 -1.33
N LEU A 30 -2.35 -5.50 -0.49
CA LEU A 30 -1.77 -4.20 -0.80
C LEU A 30 -0.28 -4.32 -1.21
N ILE A 31 0.51 -5.04 -0.41
CA ILE A 31 1.95 -5.21 -0.67
C ILE A 31 2.19 -5.98 -1.97
N ARG A 32 1.36 -6.98 -2.29
CA ARG A 32 1.47 -7.72 -3.55
C ARG A 32 1.07 -6.90 -4.78
N THR A 33 0.12 -5.97 -4.64
CA THR A 33 -0.37 -5.17 -5.77
C THR A 33 0.45 -3.93 -6.01
N GLU A 34 0.93 -3.28 -4.94
CA GLU A 34 1.62 -1.98 -5.00
C GLU A 34 3.12 -2.09 -4.70
N GLY A 35 3.58 -3.21 -4.14
CA GLY A 35 4.97 -3.39 -3.74
C GLY A 35 5.85 -3.82 -4.90
N ASP A 36 6.94 -3.08 -5.11
CA ASP A 36 8.01 -3.45 -6.03
C ASP A 36 9.08 -4.27 -5.31
N SER A 37 9.42 -5.44 -5.86
CA SER A 37 10.47 -6.29 -5.29
C SER A 37 11.84 -5.87 -5.79
N HIS A 38 12.78 -5.60 -4.88
CA HIS A 38 14.17 -5.43 -5.27
C HIS A 38 14.80 -6.78 -5.59
N PRO A 39 15.37 -6.99 -6.79
CA PRO A 39 15.83 -8.30 -7.25
C PRO A 39 16.95 -8.89 -6.39
N GLU A 40 17.74 -8.05 -5.72
CA GLU A 40 18.96 -8.51 -5.03
C GLU A 40 18.85 -8.63 -3.51
N GLN A 41 17.80 -8.08 -2.89
CA GLN A 41 17.76 -7.91 -1.43
C GLN A 41 16.51 -8.48 -0.76
N GLY A 42 15.51 -8.95 -1.54
CA GLY A 42 14.24 -9.43 -0.99
C GLY A 42 13.49 -8.37 -0.17
N ILE A 43 13.82 -7.09 -0.39
CA ILE A 43 13.15 -5.92 0.15
C ILE A 43 11.99 -5.59 -0.78
N LEU A 44 10.84 -5.31 -0.19
CA LEU A 44 9.64 -4.86 -0.89
C LEU A 44 9.50 -3.36 -0.70
N TYR A 45 9.47 -2.61 -1.79
CA TYR A 45 9.32 -1.16 -1.77
C TYR A 45 7.86 -0.79 -2.03
N LEU A 46 7.24 -0.12 -1.06
CA LEU A 46 5.96 0.54 -1.29
C LEU A 46 6.16 1.94 -1.91
N PRO A 47 5.19 2.43 -2.71
CA PRO A 47 5.28 3.74 -3.33
C PRO A 47 5.44 4.84 -2.28
N ALA A 48 6.21 5.86 -2.64
CA ALA A 48 6.46 6.97 -1.74
C ALA A 48 5.19 7.77 -1.42
N GLY A 49 5.14 8.36 -0.23
CA GLY A 49 3.96 9.08 0.25
C GLY A 49 2.95 8.22 1.02
N ASN A 50 3.27 6.94 1.25
CA ASN A 50 2.43 6.02 2.04
C ASN A 50 3.04 5.69 3.41
N PRO A 51 3.28 6.65 4.33
CA PRO A 51 3.81 6.31 5.65
C PRO A 51 2.88 5.33 6.37
N LYS A 52 3.41 4.50 7.29
CA LYS A 52 2.63 3.51 8.05
C LYS A 52 1.34 4.09 8.64
N ALA A 53 1.38 5.33 9.14
CA ALA A 53 0.21 6.04 9.65
C ALA A 53 -0.87 6.30 8.58
N PHE A 54 -0.48 6.68 7.35
CA PHE A 54 -1.41 6.86 6.23
C PHE A 54 -2.04 5.52 5.82
N LEU A 55 -1.23 4.46 5.77
CA LEU A 55 -1.71 3.12 5.49
C LEU A 55 -2.73 2.63 6.53
N TYR A 56 -2.47 2.88 7.82
CA TYR A 56 -3.40 2.58 8.89
C TYR A 56 -4.71 3.36 8.76
N ASN A 57 -4.64 4.65 8.45
CA ASN A 57 -5.85 5.47 8.26
C ASN A 57 -6.68 4.98 7.06
N ASN A 58 -6.04 4.60 5.95
CA ASN A 58 -6.74 3.99 4.81
C ASN A 58 -7.44 2.69 5.20
N TYR A 59 -6.82 1.86 6.04
CA TYR A 59 -7.46 0.66 6.58
C TYR A 59 -8.69 1.00 7.44
N LEU A 60 -8.58 2.01 8.32
CA LEU A 60 -9.71 2.46 9.15
C LEU A 60 -10.89 2.95 8.31
N ASP A 61 -10.61 3.74 7.28
CA ASP A 61 -11.61 4.29 6.37
C ASP A 61 -12.35 3.19 5.60
N HIS A 62 -11.70 2.06 5.32
CA HIS A 62 -12.32 0.92 4.63
C HIS A 62 -13.18 0.03 5.56
N TYR A 63 -12.90 -0.02 6.86
CA TYR A 63 -13.53 -0.97 7.80
C TYR A 63 -14.47 -0.32 8.83
N ASN A 64 -14.97 0.89 8.55
CA ASN A 64 -16.04 1.57 9.31
C ASN A 64 -15.79 1.71 10.83
N GLN A 65 -14.52 1.72 11.26
CA GLN A 65 -14.05 1.92 12.65
C GLN A 65 -14.47 0.87 13.70
N VAL A 66 -15.62 0.20 13.56
CA VAL A 66 -16.20 -0.70 14.57
C VAL A 66 -15.46 -2.04 14.69
N ASN A 67 -14.86 -2.53 13.61
CA ASN A 67 -14.13 -3.82 13.59
C ASN A 67 -12.62 -3.63 13.34
N THR A 68 -12.06 -2.57 13.90
CA THR A 68 -10.69 -2.15 13.60
C THR A 68 -9.70 -2.56 14.68
N VAL A 69 -8.48 -2.87 14.24
CA VAL A 69 -7.35 -3.19 15.11
C VAL A 69 -6.77 -1.89 15.68
N PRO A 70 -6.43 -1.79 16.98
CA PRO A 70 -5.77 -0.62 17.54
C PRO A 70 -4.44 -0.30 16.86
N ALA A 71 -4.10 0.99 16.75
CA ALA A 71 -2.88 1.45 16.08
C ALA A 71 -1.61 0.76 16.63
N THR A 72 -1.51 0.58 17.95
CA THR A 72 -0.39 -0.10 18.59
C THR A 72 -0.24 -1.54 18.12
N GLN A 73 -1.36 -2.27 17.98
CA GLN A 73 -1.36 -3.63 17.46
C GLN A 73 -1.06 -3.66 15.96
N PHE A 74 -1.49 -2.65 15.19
CA PHE A 74 -1.08 -2.49 13.79
C PHE A 74 0.45 -2.30 13.66
N TYR A 75 1.07 -1.41 14.45
CA TYR A 75 2.52 -1.19 14.38
C TYR A 75 3.30 -2.44 14.78
N HIS A 76 2.88 -3.12 15.84
CA HIS A 76 3.49 -4.39 16.26
C HIS A 76 3.38 -5.46 15.17
N MET A 77 2.18 -5.61 14.58
CA MET A 77 1.95 -6.51 13.45
C MET A 77 2.87 -6.15 12.28
N TRP A 78 2.96 -4.88 11.92
CA TRP A 78 3.81 -4.41 10.83
C TRP A 78 5.27 -4.79 11.05
N ASP A 79 5.80 -4.50 12.24
CA ASP A 79 7.21 -4.78 12.54
C ASP A 79 7.50 -6.28 12.65
N THR A 80 6.48 -7.11 12.90
CA THR A 80 6.60 -8.58 12.95
C THR A 80 6.55 -9.20 11.54
N HIS A 81 5.57 -8.81 10.73
CA HIS A 81 5.25 -9.47 9.46
C HIS A 81 5.82 -8.76 8.23
N TYR A 82 6.04 -7.45 8.31
CA TYR A 82 6.40 -6.58 7.19
C TYR A 82 7.71 -5.84 7.45
N TRP A 83 8.62 -6.44 8.23
CA TRP A 83 9.94 -5.87 8.52
C TRP A 83 10.84 -5.70 7.29
N ARG A 84 10.57 -6.45 6.21
CA ARG A 84 11.26 -6.32 4.90
C ARG A 84 10.59 -5.33 3.96
N VAL A 85 9.49 -4.71 4.38
CA VAL A 85 8.77 -3.72 3.57
C VAL A 85 9.32 -2.34 3.89
N GLU A 86 9.99 -1.74 2.91
CA GLU A 86 10.47 -0.37 2.99
C GLU A 86 9.51 0.59 2.28
N ILE A 87 9.14 1.65 2.99
CA ILE A 87 8.32 2.73 2.45
C ILE A 87 9.26 3.88 2.12
N LYS A 88 9.53 4.12 0.83
CA LYS A 88 10.43 5.23 0.46
C LYS A 88 9.80 6.56 0.90
N ARG A 89 10.57 7.37 1.64
CA ARG A 89 10.12 8.71 2.08
C ARG A 89 9.93 9.70 0.94
N LEU A 90 10.66 9.50 -0.15
CA LEU A 90 10.61 10.33 -1.34
C LEU A 90 10.36 9.44 -2.55
N SER A 91 9.49 9.90 -3.44
CA SER A 91 9.32 9.25 -4.73
C SER A 91 10.59 9.53 -5.51
N ASN A 92 11.49 8.57 -5.57
CA ASN A 92 12.57 8.60 -6.54
C ASN A 92 12.05 8.29 -7.95
N PHE A 93 10.77 8.59 -8.26
CA PHE A 93 10.45 9.18 -9.56
C PHE A 93 11.19 10.54 -9.65
N SER A 94 12.51 10.51 -9.66
CA SER A 94 13.25 11.35 -10.60
C SER A 94 12.55 11.11 -11.91
N MET A 95 11.91 12.17 -12.44
CA MET A 95 11.50 12.26 -13.83
C MET A 95 12.32 11.28 -14.67
N CYS A 96 11.70 10.21 -15.16
CA CYS A 96 12.37 9.35 -16.13
C CYS A 96 12.85 10.31 -17.23
N ASN A 97 14.16 10.42 -17.46
CA ASN A 97 14.69 11.37 -18.45
C ASN A 97 13.97 11.18 -19.79
N MET A 98 13.61 9.93 -20.12
CA MET A 98 12.78 9.58 -21.27
C MET A 98 11.40 10.24 -21.24
N CYS A 99 10.69 10.26 -20.10
CA CYS A 99 9.40 10.94 -19.97
C CYS A 99 9.54 12.47 -20.07
N THR A 100 10.64 13.05 -19.61
CA THR A 100 10.93 14.49 -19.75
C THR A 100 11.26 14.87 -21.19
N GLU A 101 12.09 14.05 -21.87
CA GLU A 101 12.44 14.23 -23.29
C GLU A 101 11.24 14.02 -24.22
N ILE A 102 10.38 13.03 -23.94
CA ILE A 102 9.12 12.86 -24.69
C ILE A 102 8.22 14.08 -24.50
N LYS A 103 8.14 14.61 -23.27
CA LYS A 103 7.33 15.81 -22.99
C LYS A 103 7.90 17.07 -23.66
N SER A 104 9.22 17.23 -23.76
CA SER A 104 9.83 18.34 -24.51
C SER A 104 9.60 18.19 -26.01
N CYS A 105 9.75 16.99 -26.57
CA CYS A 105 9.44 16.72 -27.99
C CYS A 105 7.96 16.92 -28.35
N MET A 106 7.05 16.71 -27.40
CA MET A 106 5.61 16.96 -27.60
C MET A 106 5.25 18.44 -27.43
N ALA A 107 5.96 19.18 -26.58
CA ALA A 107 5.74 20.62 -26.39
C ALA A 107 6.21 21.46 -27.59
N ASP A 108 7.24 21.01 -28.32
CA ASP A 108 7.76 21.70 -29.51
C ASP A 108 6.89 21.56 -30.78
N LYS A 109 5.79 20.81 -30.75
CA LYS A 109 4.90 20.61 -31.92
C LYS A 109 3.74 21.60 -32.02
N HIS A 110 3.78 22.71 -31.29
CA HIS A 110 2.90 23.87 -31.51
C HIS A 110 3.67 25.00 -32.21
N LEU A 111 3.98 24.81 -33.50
CA LEU A 111 4.36 25.85 -34.47
C LEU A 111 3.72 25.53 -35.81
#